data_AF-A0AAV7AXF7-F1
#
_entry.id   AF-A0AAV7AXF7-F1
#
_cell.length_a   1.000
_cell.length_b   1.000
_cell.length_c   1.000
_cell.angle_alpha   90.00
_cell.angle_beta   90.00
_cell.angle_gamma   90.00
#
_symmetry.space_group_name_H-M   'P 1'
#
loop_
_entity.id
_entity.type
_entity.pdbx_description
1 polymer ?
#
loop_
_entity_poly.entity_id
_entity_poly.type
_entity_poly.pdbx_seq_one_letter_code
_entity_poly.pdbx_strand_id
1 'polypeptide(L)'
;MFAPCPYLPLHVPCHVAALPVLGAGLLSFRRLLPAHPGVCDHNMEAEDPVSHLRNNLNCPICWEVFSNPLSLQCGHSFCQSCIHTHWDREAAMPSAFTCPECRLSFPQRPEPQKNVSLSKVVDDMKALERSRAPVPAAQTDTSAHNAVPALCQRHHQGLIMYCSTDSRCICIKCLMKGCKHHDLQEIDELSAQQKMKLSNDLLASDCLQKHAEEEMEKWKLKIENMKVFYEKIVSGIITTFEQVRKSLDECQILVVNSVNCDKNVALTQAEDHVTHLQRHLDELQKHRAEAERLLRSDGVTFLEHLPQLVPVGVAPGSPNIQQCGNLQIEAVTKIMPEVTRLLQEELPNMLHPEKPKKKCQDYRNLKFNPETANKYIEISHENCKATHKLHFRKNHVSDATKKFQSWQVMCTEGFTEGSHYWEVVVSTFFVEVGVAYGSLKLDSTIGRNSSSWSLQLRSMHHSFWHNNKETKLQSPMFAKIGVHIDLTAGSLTFYGIQNGSLQLLHSLSWPFSEKVFPVFWIGEDANVTICTMPNTAMDAVTVGR
;
A
#
# COMPACT_ATOMS: atom_id res chain seq x y z
N MET A 1 -27.56 38.31 -32.28
CA MET A 1 -27.78 39.21 -31.12
C MET A 1 -26.78 38.82 -30.06
N PHE A 2 -25.74 39.63 -29.93
CA PHE A 2 -24.64 39.51 -28.98
C PHE A 2 -24.91 40.44 -27.79
N ALA A 3 -24.61 39.92 -26.58
CA ALA A 3 -24.06 40.65 -25.42
C ALA A 3 -24.97 41.71 -24.71
N PRO A 4 -24.68 42.16 -23.46
CA PRO A 4 -23.38 42.06 -22.79
C PRO A 4 -23.35 41.78 -21.26
N CYS A 5 -22.13 41.43 -20.83
CA CYS A 5 -21.55 41.62 -19.49
C CYS A 5 -21.62 43.11 -19.07
N PRO A 6 -21.36 43.50 -17.79
CA PRO A 6 -19.99 44.00 -17.55
C PRO A 6 -19.41 43.93 -16.11
N TYR A 7 -18.07 44.06 -16.08
CA TYR A 7 -17.15 44.59 -15.02
C TYR A 7 -16.50 43.66 -13.96
N LEU A 8 -15.31 43.15 -14.35
CA LEU A 8 -14.02 43.18 -13.61
C LEU A 8 -13.40 44.61 -13.73
N PRO A 9 -12.37 45.08 -12.97
CA PRO A 9 -11.03 44.45 -12.86
C PRO A 9 -10.13 44.77 -11.64
N LEU A 10 -8.98 44.07 -11.52
CA LEU A 10 -7.59 44.55 -11.28
C LEU A 10 -6.66 43.33 -11.02
N HIS A 11 -5.98 42.75 -12.04
CA HIS A 11 -4.58 42.96 -12.51
C HIS A 11 -3.48 42.70 -11.44
N VAL A 12 -2.71 41.57 -11.43
CA VAL A 12 -1.53 41.13 -12.26
C VAL A 12 -0.17 41.56 -11.60
N PRO A 13 0.99 40.82 -11.68
CA PRO A 13 1.43 39.90 -12.75
C PRO A 13 2.10 38.56 -12.41
N CYS A 14 2.03 37.67 -13.40
CA CYS A 14 3.02 36.60 -13.69
C CYS A 14 4.32 37.19 -14.26
N HIS A 15 5.46 36.63 -13.85
CA HIS A 15 6.67 36.58 -14.67
C HIS A 15 7.00 35.14 -15.02
N VAL A 16 7.12 34.92 -16.33
CA VAL A 16 7.55 33.70 -17.01
C VAL A 16 9.08 33.69 -17.05
N ALA A 17 9.71 32.56 -16.74
CA ALA A 17 11.09 32.26 -17.12
C ALA A 17 11.18 30.79 -17.57
N ALA A 18 11.89 30.59 -18.67
CA ALA A 18 11.89 29.43 -19.54
C ALA A 18 12.63 28.20 -19.00
N LEU A 19 12.17 27.02 -19.43
CA LEU A 19 12.95 25.79 -19.54
C LEU A 19 13.22 25.51 -21.03
N PRO A 20 14.41 25.04 -21.44
CA PRO A 20 14.61 24.48 -22.76
C PRO A 20 14.31 22.98 -22.81
N VAL A 21 13.83 22.59 -23.98
CA VAL A 21 13.37 21.29 -24.45
C VAL A 21 14.53 20.43 -24.98
N LEU A 22 14.55 19.14 -24.65
CA LEU A 22 14.96 18.01 -25.50
C LEU A 22 14.13 16.81 -25.01
N GLY A 23 13.32 16.08 -25.77
CA GLY A 23 13.40 15.73 -27.19
C GLY A 23 13.61 14.22 -27.31
N ALA A 24 12.56 13.41 -27.10
CA ALA A 24 12.58 11.99 -27.42
C ALA A 24 11.21 11.54 -27.94
N GLY A 25 11.13 11.38 -29.25
CA GLY A 25 10.01 10.76 -29.95
C GLY A 25 10.18 9.24 -30.04
N LEU A 26 9.04 8.57 -29.95
CA LEU A 26 8.64 7.40 -30.72
C LEU A 26 9.52 6.13 -30.63
N LEU A 27 9.10 5.20 -29.77
CA LEU A 27 9.06 3.78 -30.16
C LEU A 27 7.69 3.20 -29.84
N SER A 28 7.22 2.43 -30.82
CA SER A 28 5.88 1.93 -31.02
C SER A 28 5.48 0.83 -30.04
N PHE A 29 4.18 0.83 -29.72
CA PHE A 29 3.46 -0.23 -29.04
C PHE A 29 3.63 -1.58 -29.77
N ARG A 30 4.21 -2.57 -29.08
CA ARG A 30 3.86 -3.97 -29.28
C ARG A 30 3.37 -4.53 -27.95
N ARG A 31 2.11 -4.96 -27.95
CA ARG A 31 1.36 -5.53 -26.83
C ARG A 31 2.14 -6.68 -26.19
N LEU A 32 2.39 -6.61 -24.88
CA LEU A 32 2.66 -7.80 -24.06
C LEU A 32 1.31 -8.37 -23.62
N LEU A 33 0.96 -9.54 -24.15
CA LEU A 33 -0.04 -10.44 -23.58
C LEU A 33 0.60 -11.16 -22.37
N PRO A 34 -0.19 -11.53 -21.34
CA PRO A 34 0.33 -12.17 -20.13
C PRO A 34 0.72 -13.63 -20.40
N ALA A 35 1.92 -14.02 -19.96
CA ALA A 35 2.35 -15.40 -19.93
C ALA A 35 1.66 -16.17 -18.79
N HIS A 36 1.20 -17.38 -19.12
CA HIS A 36 0.58 -18.35 -18.23
C HIS A 36 1.52 -18.84 -17.11
N PRO A 37 0.96 -19.37 -16.00
CA PRO A 37 1.74 -20.01 -14.95
C PRO A 37 2.14 -21.43 -15.34
N GLY A 38 3.40 -21.78 -15.13
CA GLY A 38 3.87 -23.16 -15.07
C GLY A 38 4.65 -23.65 -16.28
N VAL A 39 5.92 -23.26 -16.37
CA VAL A 39 7.04 -24.14 -16.72
C VAL A 39 8.26 -23.61 -15.95
N CYS A 40 8.88 -24.47 -15.16
CA CYS A 40 10.17 -24.19 -14.54
C CYS A 40 11.24 -24.38 -15.61
N ASP A 41 11.65 -23.32 -16.29
CA ASP A 41 12.86 -23.37 -17.11
C ASP A 41 14.08 -23.26 -16.20
N HIS A 42 14.79 -24.38 -16.07
CA HIS A 42 16.13 -24.45 -15.52
C HIS A 42 17.12 -23.69 -16.42
N ASN A 43 18.13 -23.10 -15.79
CA ASN A 43 19.38 -22.56 -16.35
C ASN A 43 19.35 -21.16 -16.97
N MET A 44 19.56 -20.14 -16.13
CA MET A 44 20.42 -19.00 -16.49
C MET A 44 21.62 -19.04 -15.54
N GLU A 45 22.72 -19.64 -15.99
CA GLU A 45 24.02 -19.39 -15.37
C GLU A 45 24.31 -17.90 -15.53
N ALA A 46 24.59 -17.21 -14.41
CA ALA A 46 25.10 -15.86 -14.46
C ALA A 46 26.51 -15.93 -15.08
N GLU A 47 26.61 -15.69 -16.38
CA GLU A 47 27.91 -15.63 -17.05
C GLU A 47 28.79 -14.58 -16.38
N ASP A 48 30.07 -14.94 -16.19
CA ASP A 48 31.07 -14.04 -15.62
C ASP A 48 31.06 -12.70 -16.39
N PRO A 49 30.88 -11.55 -15.71
CA PRO A 49 30.87 -10.24 -16.38
C PRO A 49 32.07 -10.00 -17.30
N VAL A 50 33.23 -10.62 -17.00
CA VAL A 50 34.42 -10.54 -17.85
C VAL A 50 34.32 -11.46 -19.07
N SER A 51 33.73 -12.65 -18.97
CA SER A 51 33.49 -13.52 -20.13
C SER A 51 32.44 -12.92 -21.07
N HIS A 52 31.40 -12.29 -20.52
CA HIS A 52 30.40 -11.57 -21.32
C HIS A 52 31.01 -10.37 -22.06
N LEU A 53 31.89 -9.61 -21.39
CA LEU A 53 32.61 -8.50 -22.02
C LEU A 53 33.56 -8.99 -23.13
N ARG A 54 34.25 -10.12 -22.91
CA ARG A 54 35.13 -10.77 -23.90
C ARG A 54 34.38 -11.15 -25.18
N ASN A 55 33.20 -11.74 -25.05
CA ASN A 55 32.37 -12.14 -26.20
C ASN A 55 31.90 -10.94 -27.04
N ASN A 56 31.74 -9.77 -26.42
CA ASN A 56 31.31 -8.53 -27.08
C ASN A 56 32.46 -7.71 -27.68
N LEU A 57 33.71 -8.12 -27.51
CA LEU A 57 34.91 -7.43 -28.00
C LEU A 57 35.65 -8.21 -29.09
N ASN A 58 34.93 -9.03 -29.85
CA ASN A 58 35.49 -9.88 -30.90
C ASN A 58 35.38 -9.23 -32.29
N CYS A 59 36.40 -9.46 -33.12
CA CYS A 59 36.40 -9.00 -34.50
C CYS A 59 35.50 -9.89 -35.37
N PRO A 60 34.59 -9.31 -36.18
CA PRO A 60 33.68 -10.10 -37.03
C PRO A 60 34.35 -10.94 -38.12
N ILE A 61 35.64 -10.70 -38.41
CA ILE A 61 36.39 -11.42 -39.46
C ILE A 61 37.12 -12.62 -38.87
N CYS A 62 37.93 -12.41 -37.82
CA CYS A 62 38.74 -13.47 -37.22
C CYS A 62 38.10 -14.12 -36.00
N TRP A 63 36.98 -13.57 -35.49
CA TRP A 63 36.24 -14.05 -34.32
C TRP A 63 37.02 -14.04 -32.99
N GLU A 64 38.23 -13.48 -33.01
CA GLU A 64 39.08 -13.26 -31.85
C GLU A 64 38.92 -11.84 -31.28
N VAL A 65 39.28 -11.65 -30.01
CA VAL A 65 39.30 -10.34 -29.35
C VAL A 65 40.14 -9.36 -30.18
N PHE A 66 39.63 -8.12 -30.36
CA PHE A 66 40.27 -7.13 -31.23
C PHE A 66 41.78 -6.95 -30.95
N SER A 67 42.57 -6.97 -32.04
CA SER A 67 43.99 -6.67 -32.05
C SER A 67 44.23 -5.48 -32.96
N ASN A 68 44.68 -4.36 -32.40
CA ASN A 68 44.81 -3.06 -33.07
C ASN A 68 43.53 -2.68 -33.85
N PRO A 69 42.39 -2.42 -33.17
CA PRO A 69 41.12 -2.18 -33.82
C PRO A 69 41.14 -0.89 -34.66
N LEU A 70 40.67 -1.01 -35.91
CA LEU A 70 40.45 0.10 -36.83
C LEU A 70 38.96 0.23 -37.12
N SER A 71 38.43 1.45 -37.06
CA SER A 71 37.02 1.75 -37.35
C SER A 71 36.87 2.39 -38.72
N LEU A 72 35.87 1.93 -39.48
CA LEU A 72 35.48 2.50 -40.77
C LEU A 72 34.53 3.70 -40.56
N GLN A 73 34.32 4.50 -41.61
CA GLN A 73 33.34 5.59 -41.59
C GLN A 73 31.90 5.12 -41.34
N CYS A 74 31.60 3.84 -41.59
CA CYS A 74 30.32 3.23 -41.25
C CYS A 74 30.18 2.82 -39.77
N GLY A 75 31.21 3.05 -38.94
CA GLY A 75 31.20 2.75 -37.50
C GLY A 75 31.66 1.33 -37.11
N HIS A 76 31.69 0.39 -38.04
CA HIS A 76 32.16 -0.98 -37.78
C HIS A 76 33.68 -1.04 -37.58
N SER A 77 34.11 -1.91 -36.67
CA SER A 77 35.51 -2.02 -36.25
C SER A 77 36.06 -3.42 -36.50
N PHE A 78 37.32 -3.50 -36.91
CA PHE A 78 37.99 -4.74 -37.29
C PHE A 78 39.45 -4.73 -36.82
N CYS A 79 40.07 -5.89 -36.63
CA CYS A 79 41.51 -5.96 -36.45
C CYS A 79 42.22 -5.38 -37.68
N GLN A 80 43.27 -4.59 -37.46
CA GLN A 80 44.05 -3.95 -38.53
C GLN A 80 44.43 -4.94 -39.64
N SER A 81 45.00 -6.09 -39.29
CA SER A 81 45.39 -7.12 -40.26
C SER A 81 44.20 -7.70 -41.04
N CYS A 82 43.05 -7.88 -40.38
CA CYS A 82 41.87 -8.51 -40.97
C CYS A 82 41.23 -7.64 -42.03
N ILE A 83 41.06 -6.34 -41.75
CA ILE A 83 40.45 -5.42 -42.72
C ILE A 83 41.39 -5.12 -43.89
N HIS A 84 42.71 -5.01 -43.65
CA HIS A 84 43.66 -4.86 -44.74
C HIS A 84 43.69 -6.09 -45.66
N THR A 85 43.72 -7.30 -45.10
CA THR A 85 43.68 -8.55 -45.87
C THR A 85 42.40 -8.70 -46.69
N HIS A 86 41.26 -8.29 -46.13
CA HIS A 86 39.98 -8.30 -46.85
C HIS A 86 40.04 -7.40 -48.09
N TRP A 87 40.48 -6.15 -47.92
CA TRP A 87 40.62 -5.21 -49.03
C TRP A 87 41.73 -5.59 -50.02
N ASP A 88 42.82 -6.21 -49.58
CA ASP A 88 43.88 -6.69 -50.47
C ASP A 88 43.38 -7.84 -51.37
N ARG A 89 42.43 -8.65 -50.89
CA ARG A 89 41.73 -9.67 -51.70
C ARG A 89 40.71 -9.05 -52.66
N GLU A 90 39.95 -8.04 -52.23
CA GLU A 90 39.02 -7.31 -53.12
C GLU A 90 39.74 -6.48 -54.19
N ALA A 91 40.97 -6.02 -53.91
CA ALA A 91 41.80 -5.31 -54.88
C ALA A 91 42.23 -6.17 -56.10
N ALA A 92 42.05 -7.50 -56.05
CA ALA A 92 42.40 -8.40 -57.14
C ALA A 92 41.37 -8.44 -58.29
N MET A 93 40.15 -7.90 -58.10
CA MET A 93 39.08 -7.81 -59.11
C MET A 93 38.16 -6.60 -58.81
N PRO A 94 38.15 -5.50 -59.60
CA PRO A 94 37.64 -4.23 -59.10
C PRO A 94 36.14 -4.00 -59.37
N SER A 95 35.44 -3.47 -58.36
CA SER A 95 34.45 -2.41 -58.58
C SER A 95 34.30 -1.46 -57.38
N ALA A 96 34.56 -1.91 -56.15
CA ALA A 96 34.68 -1.07 -54.95
C ALA A 96 35.27 -1.84 -53.77
N PHE A 97 35.71 -1.13 -52.72
CA PHE A 97 36.06 -1.73 -51.42
C PHE A 97 34.82 -1.77 -50.54
N THR A 98 34.55 -2.88 -49.86
CA THR A 98 33.34 -2.98 -49.03
C THR A 98 33.65 -3.13 -47.54
N CYS A 99 32.70 -2.72 -46.69
CA CYS A 99 32.71 -3.08 -45.28
C CYS A 99 32.28 -4.56 -45.14
N PRO A 100 33.06 -5.42 -44.47
CA PRO A 100 32.70 -6.83 -44.28
C PRO A 100 31.38 -7.08 -43.56
N GLU A 101 30.95 -6.14 -42.72
CA GLU A 101 29.77 -6.30 -41.85
C GLU A 101 28.50 -5.71 -42.47
N CYS A 102 28.53 -4.45 -42.88
CA CYS A 102 27.36 -3.78 -43.46
C CYS A 102 27.37 -3.64 -44.98
N ARG A 103 28.45 -4.08 -45.66
CA ARG A 103 28.63 -4.02 -47.12
C ARG A 103 28.58 -2.62 -47.72
N LEU A 104 28.75 -1.56 -46.90
CA LEU A 104 28.88 -0.21 -47.42
C LEU A 104 30.09 -0.14 -48.37
N SER A 105 29.84 0.39 -49.57
CA SER A 105 30.80 0.44 -50.66
C SER A 105 31.58 1.76 -50.66
N PHE A 106 32.90 1.66 -50.82
CA PHE A 106 33.82 2.79 -50.87
C PHE A 106 34.51 2.83 -52.25
N PRO A 107 34.44 3.96 -52.97
CA PRO A 107 35.02 4.08 -54.32
C PRO A 107 36.55 3.93 -54.36
N GLN A 108 37.21 4.26 -53.25
CA GLN A 108 38.65 4.16 -53.05
C GLN A 108 38.91 3.51 -51.69
N ARG A 109 40.11 2.93 -51.51
CA ARG A 109 40.46 2.22 -50.27
C ARG A 109 40.29 3.15 -49.07
N PRO A 110 39.39 2.84 -48.12
CA PRO A 110 39.18 3.69 -46.96
C PRO A 110 40.46 3.78 -46.13
N GLU A 111 40.71 4.94 -45.53
CA GLU A 111 41.71 5.11 -44.49
C GLU A 111 41.02 4.97 -43.13
N PRO A 112 41.04 3.77 -42.52
CA PRO A 112 40.31 3.53 -41.29
C PRO A 112 41.04 4.19 -40.10
N GLN A 113 40.27 4.68 -39.14
CA GLN A 113 40.83 5.38 -37.98
C GLN A 113 41.12 4.39 -36.86
N LYS A 114 42.28 4.54 -36.19
CA LYS A 114 42.60 3.73 -35.01
C LYS A 114 41.59 4.00 -33.90
N ASN A 115 40.93 2.95 -33.41
CA ASN A 115 39.99 3.08 -32.32
C ASN A 115 40.72 2.94 -30.97
N VAL A 116 41.30 4.05 -30.52
CA VAL A 116 42.06 4.12 -29.26
C VAL A 116 41.21 3.74 -28.04
N SER A 117 39.92 4.08 -28.06
CA SER A 117 38.98 3.74 -26.99
C SER A 117 38.73 2.23 -26.92
N LEU A 118 38.46 1.60 -28.06
CA LEU A 118 38.25 0.15 -28.13
C LEU A 118 39.54 -0.62 -27.78
N SER A 119 40.70 -0.11 -28.19
CA SER A 119 42.00 -0.67 -27.78
C SER A 119 42.15 -0.62 -26.25
N LYS A 120 41.84 0.51 -25.62
CA LYS A 120 41.93 0.66 -24.17
C LYS A 120 40.98 -0.27 -23.42
N VAL A 121 39.74 -0.40 -23.88
CA VAL A 121 38.76 -1.33 -23.27
C VAL A 121 39.24 -2.79 -23.38
N VAL A 122 39.81 -3.17 -24.52
CA VAL A 122 40.41 -4.51 -24.70
C VAL A 122 41.60 -4.73 -23.76
N ASP A 123 42.44 -3.71 -23.58
CA ASP A 123 43.60 -3.79 -22.68
C ASP A 123 43.18 -3.86 -21.20
N ASP A 124 42.18 -3.06 -20.80
CA ASP A 124 41.60 -3.07 -19.46
C ASP A 124 40.94 -4.42 -19.17
N MET A 125 40.20 -4.99 -20.13
CA MET A 125 39.64 -6.35 -20.03
C MET A 125 40.75 -7.40 -19.89
N LYS A 126 41.79 -7.37 -20.73
CA LYS A 126 42.94 -8.28 -20.62
C LYS A 126 43.72 -8.08 -19.31
N ALA A 127 43.69 -6.89 -18.71
CA ALA A 127 44.29 -6.63 -17.40
C ALA A 127 43.44 -7.21 -16.27
N LEU A 128 42.11 -7.13 -16.37
CA LEU A 128 41.14 -7.78 -15.48
C LEU A 128 41.21 -9.31 -15.56
N GLU A 129 41.42 -9.88 -16.75
CA GLU A 129 41.66 -11.32 -16.91
C GLU A 129 43.00 -11.74 -16.29
N ARG A 130 44.06 -10.93 -16.45
CA ARG A 130 45.38 -11.18 -15.85
C ARG A 130 45.40 -11.01 -14.34
N SER A 131 44.61 -10.10 -13.77
CA SER A 131 44.46 -9.95 -12.32
C SER A 131 43.63 -11.06 -11.68
N ARG A 132 42.87 -11.81 -12.49
CA ARG A 132 42.15 -13.04 -12.11
C ARG A 132 42.93 -14.32 -12.39
N ALA A 133 44.08 -14.25 -13.07
CA ALA A 133 44.95 -15.41 -13.24
C ALA A 133 45.60 -15.77 -11.90
N PRO A 134 45.67 -17.06 -11.52
CA PRO A 134 46.44 -17.49 -10.36
C PRO A 134 47.89 -17.05 -10.49
N VAL A 135 48.45 -16.48 -9.42
CA VAL A 135 49.88 -16.16 -9.30
C VAL A 135 50.71 -17.39 -9.70
N PRO A 136 51.77 -17.26 -10.52
CA PRO A 136 52.67 -18.37 -10.78
C PRO A 136 53.28 -18.79 -9.45
N ALA A 137 53.00 -20.02 -9.01
CA ALA A 137 53.74 -20.65 -7.93
C ALA A 137 55.20 -20.83 -8.39
N ALA A 138 56.06 -19.87 -8.09
CA ALA A 138 57.49 -19.93 -8.35
C ALA A 138 58.25 -19.39 -7.15
N GLN A 139 58.27 -20.20 -6.09
CA GLN A 139 59.43 -20.52 -5.27
C GLN A 139 59.00 -21.64 -4.30
N THR A 140 58.73 -22.82 -4.85
CA THR A 140 58.94 -24.05 -4.10
C THR A 140 60.37 -24.48 -4.36
N ASP A 141 61.14 -24.49 -3.29
CA ASP A 141 62.39 -25.19 -3.15
C ASP A 141 62.39 -26.51 -3.92
N THR A 142 63.49 -26.76 -4.61
CA THR A 142 63.91 -28.07 -5.09
C THR A 142 63.79 -29.12 -3.97
N SER A 143 62.66 -29.82 -3.93
CA SER A 143 62.53 -31.12 -3.27
C SER A 143 61.44 -31.96 -3.94
N ALA A 144 61.50 -32.04 -5.27
CA ALA A 144 60.99 -33.21 -5.98
C ALA A 144 61.89 -34.42 -5.72
N HIS A 145 61.97 -34.88 -4.47
CA HIS A 145 62.48 -36.20 -4.12
C HIS A 145 61.74 -36.71 -2.88
N ASN A 146 61.07 -37.85 -3.08
CA ASN A 146 60.43 -38.72 -2.09
C ASN A 146 59.03 -38.33 -1.63
N ALA A 147 58.05 -38.36 -2.54
CA ALA A 147 56.74 -38.87 -2.14
C ALA A 147 56.95 -40.33 -1.69
N VAL A 148 57.00 -40.57 -0.37
CA VAL A 148 57.04 -41.92 0.18
C VAL A 148 55.79 -42.63 -0.37
N PRO A 149 55.92 -43.74 -1.12
CA PRO A 149 54.76 -44.45 -1.63
C PRO A 149 53.86 -44.80 -0.46
N ALA A 150 52.57 -44.48 -0.52
CA ALA A 150 51.66 -44.85 0.55
C ALA A 150 51.69 -46.39 0.68
N LEU A 151 52.24 -46.89 1.80
CA LEU A 151 52.45 -48.31 2.03
C LEU A 151 51.30 -48.91 2.84
N CYS A 152 50.93 -50.13 2.50
CA CYS A 152 50.02 -50.94 3.29
C CYS A 152 50.63 -51.22 4.67
N GLN A 153 49.95 -50.79 5.74
CA GLN A 153 50.40 -50.95 7.12
C GLN A 153 50.64 -52.42 7.53
N ARG A 154 50.01 -53.40 6.86
CA ARG A 154 50.14 -54.84 7.17
C ARG A 154 51.28 -55.53 6.43
N HIS A 155 51.63 -55.04 5.25
CA HIS A 155 52.50 -55.75 4.32
C HIS A 155 53.67 -54.91 3.81
N HIS A 156 53.70 -53.62 4.17
CA HIS A 156 54.72 -52.63 3.81
C HIS A 156 55.00 -52.57 2.31
N GLN A 157 53.95 -52.76 1.51
CA GLN A 157 53.96 -52.70 0.05
C GLN A 157 53.05 -51.58 -0.44
N GLY A 158 53.35 -51.01 -1.61
CA GLY A 158 52.53 -49.95 -2.22
C GLY A 158 51.06 -50.31 -2.29
N LEU A 159 50.21 -49.34 -1.97
CA LEU A 159 48.77 -49.43 -2.11
C LEU A 159 48.41 -49.30 -3.60
N ILE A 160 47.53 -50.19 -4.09
CA ILE A 160 47.21 -50.29 -5.52
C ILE A 160 45.71 -50.22 -5.83
N MET A 161 44.84 -50.59 -4.88
CA MET A 161 43.37 -50.59 -5.05
C MET A 161 42.68 -50.05 -3.79
N TYR A 162 41.50 -49.48 -3.93
CA TYR A 162 40.57 -49.18 -2.83
C TYR A 162 39.56 -50.30 -2.70
N CYS A 163 39.35 -50.80 -1.48
CA CYS A 163 38.33 -51.78 -1.15
C CYS A 163 37.13 -51.08 -0.54
N SER A 164 36.01 -50.99 -1.27
CA SER A 164 34.78 -50.32 -0.79
C SER A 164 34.18 -51.05 0.40
N THR A 165 34.24 -52.38 0.40
CA THR A 165 33.72 -53.24 1.49
C THR A 165 34.44 -52.98 2.82
N ASP A 166 35.75 -52.77 2.78
CA ASP A 166 36.57 -52.51 3.98
C ASP A 166 36.86 -51.01 4.18
N SER A 167 36.37 -50.15 3.27
CA SER A 167 36.61 -48.70 3.23
C SER A 167 38.07 -48.28 3.40
N ARG A 168 38.99 -48.95 2.69
CA ARG A 168 40.44 -48.69 2.79
C ARG A 168 41.21 -49.01 1.52
N CYS A 169 42.35 -48.35 1.33
CA CYS A 169 43.32 -48.73 0.29
C CYS A 169 44.06 -50.02 0.68
N ILE A 170 44.34 -50.89 -0.30
CA ILE A 170 44.96 -52.20 -0.13
C ILE A 170 46.14 -52.42 -1.09
N CYS A 171 47.11 -53.25 -0.70
CA CYS A 171 48.20 -53.71 -1.58
C CYS A 171 47.89 -55.08 -2.22
N ILE A 172 48.75 -55.54 -3.14
CA ILE A 172 48.58 -56.83 -3.85
C ILE A 172 48.42 -58.05 -2.92
N LYS A 173 49.11 -58.06 -1.76
CA LYS A 173 48.98 -59.16 -0.78
C LYS A 173 47.61 -59.17 -0.09
N CYS A 174 47.03 -58.01 0.20
CA CYS A 174 45.67 -57.91 0.74
C CYS A 174 44.63 -58.39 -0.29
N LEU A 175 44.82 -58.01 -1.55
CA LEU A 175 43.98 -58.45 -2.66
C LEU A 175 43.92 -59.98 -2.75
N MET A 176 45.09 -60.64 -2.74
CA MET A 176 45.16 -62.10 -2.90
C MET A 176 44.69 -62.90 -1.69
N LYS A 177 44.81 -62.36 -0.47
CA LYS A 177 44.59 -63.13 0.77
C LYS A 177 43.25 -62.86 1.45
N GLY A 178 42.58 -61.74 1.17
CA GLY A 178 41.38 -61.35 1.91
C GLY A 178 40.32 -60.60 1.12
N CYS A 179 40.67 -59.91 0.04
CA CYS A 179 39.72 -59.05 -0.68
C CYS A 179 39.32 -59.57 -2.07
N LYS A 180 39.54 -60.86 -2.38
CA LYS A 180 39.27 -61.45 -3.70
C LYS A 180 37.83 -61.32 -4.19
N HIS A 181 36.88 -61.25 -3.27
CA HIS A 181 35.44 -61.16 -3.56
C HIS A 181 34.83 -59.84 -3.05
N HIS A 182 35.67 -58.89 -2.65
CA HIS A 182 35.20 -57.57 -2.20
C HIS A 182 35.06 -56.64 -3.41
N ASP A 183 34.32 -55.56 -3.22
CA ASP A 183 34.23 -54.50 -4.22
C ASP A 183 35.53 -53.69 -4.23
N LEU A 184 36.20 -53.65 -5.38
CA LEU A 184 37.54 -53.10 -5.55
C LEU A 184 37.55 -52.10 -6.69
N GLN A 185 38.12 -50.92 -6.41
CA GLN A 185 38.21 -49.81 -7.35
C GLN A 185 39.66 -49.33 -7.43
N GLU A 186 40.07 -48.79 -8.57
CA GLU A 186 41.41 -48.23 -8.72
C GLU A 186 41.53 -46.93 -7.90
N ILE A 187 42.64 -46.79 -7.17
CA ILE A 187 42.81 -45.67 -6.22
C ILE A 187 42.80 -44.33 -6.94
N ASP A 188 43.54 -44.22 -8.04
CA ASP A 188 43.70 -42.95 -8.74
C ASP A 188 42.40 -42.51 -9.42
N GLU A 189 41.69 -43.44 -10.05
CA GLU A 189 40.38 -43.19 -10.66
C GLU A 189 39.32 -42.81 -9.61
N LEU A 190 39.20 -43.58 -8.52
CA LEU A 190 38.24 -43.29 -7.45
C LEU A 190 38.57 -41.97 -6.73
N SER A 191 39.85 -41.70 -6.47
CA SER A 191 40.31 -40.45 -5.86
C SER A 191 40.00 -39.25 -6.74
N ALA A 192 40.25 -39.34 -8.04
CA ALA A 192 39.89 -38.30 -9.00
C ALA A 192 38.37 -38.08 -9.02
N GLN A 193 37.58 -39.15 -9.06
CA GLN A 193 36.12 -39.09 -9.05
C GLN A 193 35.57 -38.45 -7.76
N GLN A 194 36.05 -38.87 -6.59
CA GLN A 194 35.62 -38.33 -5.30
C GLN A 194 36.05 -36.89 -5.10
N LYS A 195 37.26 -36.52 -5.51
CA LYS A 195 37.74 -35.12 -5.48
C LYS A 195 36.91 -34.24 -6.41
N MET A 196 36.58 -34.71 -7.61
CA MET A 196 35.70 -33.99 -8.53
C MET A 196 34.30 -33.79 -7.93
N LYS A 197 33.74 -34.84 -7.32
CA LYS A 197 32.44 -34.74 -6.63
C LYS A 197 32.49 -33.72 -5.49
N LEU A 198 33.50 -33.79 -4.62
CA LEU A 198 33.65 -32.85 -3.51
C LEU A 198 33.86 -31.41 -4.01
N SER A 199 34.60 -31.23 -5.11
CA SER A 199 34.77 -29.92 -5.75
C SER A 199 33.44 -29.36 -6.26
N ASN A 200 32.59 -30.19 -6.86
CA ASN A 200 31.25 -29.77 -7.31
C ASN A 200 30.34 -29.42 -6.13
N ASP A 201 30.37 -30.22 -5.06
CA ASP A 201 29.61 -29.97 -3.84
C ASP A 201 30.05 -28.65 -3.18
N LEU A 202 31.36 -28.35 -3.19
CA LEU A 202 31.91 -27.08 -2.68
C LEU A 202 31.43 -25.88 -3.51
N LEU A 203 31.45 -25.98 -4.84
CA LEU A 203 30.93 -24.95 -5.74
C LEU A 203 29.42 -24.71 -5.53
N ALA A 204 28.65 -25.79 -5.35
CA ALA A 204 27.22 -25.69 -5.05
C ALA A 204 26.97 -24.99 -3.70
N SER A 205 27.76 -25.32 -2.67
CA SER A 205 27.70 -24.66 -1.38
C SER A 205 28.02 -23.16 -1.46
N ASP A 206 29.07 -22.78 -2.19
CA ASP A 206 29.45 -21.37 -2.39
C ASP A 206 28.34 -20.59 -3.12
N CYS A 207 27.68 -21.22 -4.10
CA CYS A 207 26.53 -20.63 -4.79
C CYS A 207 25.34 -20.40 -3.84
N LEU A 208 25.03 -21.40 -3.00
CA LEU A 208 23.97 -21.29 -1.98
C LEU A 208 24.28 -20.21 -0.94
N GLN A 209 25.54 -20.10 -0.51
CA GLN A 209 25.95 -19.05 0.43
C GLN A 209 25.74 -17.66 -0.18
N LYS A 210 26.22 -17.42 -1.42
CA LYS A 210 26.02 -16.14 -2.10
C LYS A 210 24.53 -15.81 -2.26
N HIS A 211 23.71 -16.79 -2.63
CA HIS A 211 22.27 -16.58 -2.73
C HIS A 211 21.64 -16.19 -1.39
N ALA A 212 22.05 -16.86 -0.29
CA ALA A 212 21.58 -16.51 1.05
C ALA A 212 22.00 -15.09 1.46
N GLU A 213 23.24 -14.68 1.17
CA GLU A 213 23.76 -13.33 1.43
C GLU A 213 22.97 -12.26 0.64
N GLU A 214 22.69 -12.51 -0.64
CA GLU A 214 21.88 -11.62 -1.49
C GLU A 214 20.44 -11.49 -0.96
N GLU A 215 19.81 -12.59 -0.57
CA GLU A 215 18.47 -12.57 0.04
C GLU A 215 18.47 -11.82 1.37
N MET A 216 19.49 -12.02 2.21
CA MET A 216 19.64 -11.26 3.45
C MET A 216 19.72 -9.75 3.19
N GLU A 217 20.49 -9.32 2.19
CA GLU A 217 20.63 -7.90 1.86
C GLU A 217 19.31 -7.30 1.33
N LYS A 218 18.56 -8.06 0.51
CA LYS A 218 17.20 -7.67 0.10
C LYS A 218 16.27 -7.49 1.31
N TRP A 219 16.33 -8.40 2.29
CA TRP A 219 15.51 -8.31 3.49
C TRP A 219 15.91 -7.14 4.39
N LYS A 220 17.21 -6.83 4.51
CA LYS A 220 17.66 -5.62 5.23
C LYS A 220 17.06 -4.36 4.61
N LEU A 221 17.12 -4.22 3.28
CA LEU A 221 16.53 -3.07 2.58
C LEU A 221 15.01 -3.00 2.78
N LYS A 222 14.30 -4.15 2.73
CA LYS A 222 12.86 -4.21 3.02
C LYS A 222 12.54 -3.75 4.44
N ILE A 223 13.30 -4.20 5.43
CA ILE A 223 13.14 -3.78 6.83
C ILE A 223 13.33 -2.27 6.96
N GLU A 224 14.35 -1.70 6.34
CA GLU A 224 14.61 -0.26 6.41
C GLU A 224 13.51 0.56 5.75
N ASN A 225 13.06 0.16 4.57
CA ASN A 225 11.91 0.77 3.90
C ASN A 225 10.64 0.70 4.77
N MET A 226 10.44 -0.43 5.46
CA MET A 226 9.31 -0.63 6.35
C MET A 226 9.39 0.29 7.58
N LYS A 227 10.58 0.48 8.18
CA LYS A 227 10.77 1.45 9.27
C LYS A 227 10.41 2.86 8.83
N VAL A 228 10.98 3.34 7.73
CA VAL A 228 10.70 4.69 7.20
C VAL A 228 9.23 4.86 6.88
N PHE A 229 8.58 3.82 6.35
CA PHE A 229 7.15 3.82 6.08
C PHE A 229 6.31 3.99 7.36
N TYR A 230 6.61 3.21 8.41
CA TYR A 230 5.89 3.32 9.69
C TYR A 230 6.18 4.64 10.42
N GLU A 231 7.41 5.14 10.38
CA GLU A 231 7.76 6.46 10.91
C GLU A 231 6.94 7.56 10.24
N LYS A 232 6.74 7.48 8.92
CA LYS A 232 5.90 8.43 8.19
C LYS A 232 4.43 8.35 8.59
N ILE A 233 3.90 7.14 8.81
CA ILE A 233 2.53 6.96 9.31
C ILE A 233 2.39 7.60 10.70
N VAL A 234 3.30 7.27 11.63
CA VAL A 234 3.29 7.81 12.99
C VAL A 234 3.40 9.33 12.98
N SER A 235 4.31 9.89 12.19
CA SER A 235 4.44 11.34 12.01
C SER A 235 3.15 11.97 11.48
N GLY A 236 2.52 11.38 10.46
CA GLY A 236 1.26 11.89 9.91
C GLY A 236 0.12 11.88 10.94
N ILE A 237 0.06 10.85 11.79
CA ILE A 237 -0.90 10.78 12.90
C ILE A 237 -0.61 11.92 13.89
N ILE A 238 0.63 12.07 14.36
CA ILE A 238 1.02 13.12 15.31
C ILE A 238 0.66 14.51 14.79
N THR A 239 0.99 14.81 13.52
CA THR A 239 0.68 16.10 12.89
C THR A 239 -0.83 16.36 12.81
N THR A 240 -1.63 15.32 12.55
CA THR A 240 -3.09 15.46 12.52
C THR A 240 -3.64 15.83 13.90
N PHE A 241 -3.17 15.18 14.96
CA PHE A 241 -3.56 15.49 16.34
C PHE A 241 -3.08 16.88 16.78
N GLU A 242 -1.88 17.30 16.36
CA GLU A 242 -1.39 18.66 16.55
C GLU A 242 -2.31 19.71 15.95
N GLN A 243 -2.77 19.48 14.72
CA GLN A 243 -3.68 20.40 14.04
C GLN A 243 -5.03 20.52 14.77
N VAL A 244 -5.61 19.41 15.23
CA VAL A 244 -6.85 19.43 16.01
C VAL A 244 -6.68 20.20 17.32
N ARG A 245 -5.59 19.95 18.07
CA ARG A 245 -5.30 20.68 19.32
C ARG A 245 -5.18 22.18 19.07
N LYS A 246 -4.43 22.57 18.04
CA LYS A 246 -4.26 23.98 17.67
C LYS A 246 -5.61 24.66 17.36
N SER A 247 -6.48 24.01 16.59
CA SER A 247 -7.80 24.56 16.29
C SER A 247 -8.69 24.69 17.52
N LEU A 248 -8.59 23.76 18.48
CA LEU A 248 -9.30 23.85 19.76
C LEU A 248 -8.75 25.00 20.63
N ASP A 249 -7.44 25.15 20.71
CA ASP A 249 -6.80 26.24 21.46
C ASP A 249 -7.19 27.62 20.88
N GLU A 250 -7.16 27.77 19.55
CA GLU A 250 -7.59 28.98 18.86
C GLU A 250 -9.08 29.29 19.13
N CYS A 251 -9.95 28.27 19.08
CA CYS A 251 -11.36 28.41 19.40
C CYS A 251 -11.58 28.84 20.86
N GLN A 252 -10.85 28.24 21.80
CA GLN A 252 -10.90 28.60 23.21
C GLN A 252 -10.52 30.07 23.42
N ILE A 253 -9.41 30.52 22.84
CA ILE A 253 -8.96 31.92 22.92
C ILE A 253 -10.03 32.86 22.40
N LEU A 254 -10.62 32.57 21.24
CA LEU A 254 -11.65 33.40 20.62
C LEU A 254 -12.89 33.56 21.51
N VAL A 255 -13.45 32.45 22.01
CA VAL A 255 -14.66 32.46 22.83
C VAL A 255 -14.42 33.18 24.15
N VAL A 256 -13.33 32.86 24.85
CA VAL A 256 -13.00 33.48 26.14
C VAL A 256 -12.77 34.99 25.99
N ASN A 257 -12.06 35.41 24.95
CA ASN A 257 -11.84 36.83 24.68
C ASN A 257 -13.14 37.57 24.37
N SER A 258 -14.05 36.96 23.60
CA SER A 258 -15.35 37.57 23.31
C SER A 258 -16.17 37.78 24.59
N VAL A 259 -16.27 36.76 25.46
CA VAL A 259 -16.99 36.87 26.73
C VAL A 259 -16.38 37.94 27.64
N ASN A 260 -15.04 38.01 27.71
CA ASN A 260 -14.36 39.04 28.50
C ASN A 260 -14.57 40.45 27.92
N CYS A 261 -14.62 40.59 26.61
CA CYS A 261 -14.93 41.86 25.95
C CYS A 261 -16.34 42.33 26.33
N ASP A 262 -17.35 41.47 26.16
CA ASP A 262 -18.74 41.75 26.52
C ASP A 262 -18.87 42.11 28.01
N LYS A 263 -18.18 41.35 28.89
CA LYS A 263 -18.14 41.63 30.33
C LYS A 263 -17.62 43.04 30.61
N ASN A 264 -16.50 43.42 30.01
CA ASN A 264 -15.87 44.71 30.26
C ASN A 264 -16.75 45.86 29.77
N VAL A 265 -17.38 45.73 28.59
CA VAL A 265 -18.32 46.74 28.07
C VAL A 265 -19.51 46.90 29.02
N ALA A 266 -20.13 45.80 29.45
CA ALA A 266 -21.26 45.84 30.38
C ALA A 266 -20.88 46.46 31.74
N LEU A 267 -19.67 46.16 32.24
CA LEU A 267 -19.18 46.70 33.50
C LEU A 267 -18.95 48.21 33.41
N THR A 268 -18.28 48.69 32.35
CA THR A 268 -18.05 50.13 32.15
C THR A 268 -19.37 50.89 32.01
N GLN A 269 -20.34 50.35 31.27
CA GLN A 269 -21.68 50.97 31.17
C GLN A 269 -22.37 51.09 32.53
N ALA A 270 -22.24 50.08 33.39
CA ALA A 270 -22.80 50.11 34.73
C ALA A 270 -22.07 51.13 35.63
N GLU A 271 -20.73 51.16 35.60
CA GLU A 271 -19.90 52.10 36.34
C GLU A 271 -20.18 53.56 35.95
N ASP A 272 -20.31 53.84 34.65
CA ASP A 272 -20.67 55.15 34.12
C ASP A 272 -22.05 55.59 34.60
N HIS A 273 -23.02 54.67 34.64
CA HIS A 273 -24.36 54.98 35.13
C HIS A 273 -24.38 55.28 36.63
N VAL A 274 -23.64 54.51 37.44
CA VAL A 274 -23.48 54.79 38.87
C VAL A 274 -22.87 56.17 39.08
N THR A 275 -21.82 56.50 38.33
CA THR A 275 -21.16 57.82 38.39
C THR A 275 -22.14 58.94 37.99
N HIS A 276 -22.96 58.71 36.97
CA HIS A 276 -23.99 59.65 36.54
C HIS A 276 -25.05 59.90 37.61
N LEU A 277 -25.55 58.83 38.25
CA LEU A 277 -26.52 58.93 39.34
C LEU A 277 -25.92 59.64 40.57
N GLN A 278 -24.65 59.38 40.90
CA GLN A 278 -23.96 60.04 42.00
C GLN A 278 -23.89 61.56 41.77
N ARG A 279 -23.49 61.99 40.57
CA ARG A 279 -23.48 63.43 40.21
C ARG A 279 -24.86 64.06 40.36
N HIS A 280 -25.91 63.39 39.89
CA HIS A 280 -27.28 63.88 39.99
C HIS A 280 -27.75 63.98 41.46
N LEU A 281 -27.34 63.04 42.31
CA LEU A 281 -27.62 63.08 43.75
C LEU A 281 -26.93 64.29 44.41
N ASP A 282 -25.67 64.54 44.08
CA ASP A 282 -24.91 65.67 44.62
C ASP A 282 -25.53 67.03 44.19
N GLU A 283 -25.99 67.13 42.93
CA GLU A 283 -26.72 68.29 42.41
C GLU A 283 -28.03 68.53 43.16
N LEU A 284 -28.82 67.48 43.39
CA LEU A 284 -30.06 67.54 44.18
C LEU A 284 -29.80 67.97 45.63
N GLN A 285 -28.75 67.43 46.26
CA GLN A 285 -28.37 67.79 47.62
C GLN A 285 -27.94 69.25 47.72
N LYS A 286 -27.16 69.74 46.75
CA LYS A 286 -26.75 71.16 46.68
C LYS A 286 -27.94 72.09 46.48
N HIS A 287 -28.81 71.78 45.53
CA HIS A 287 -30.03 72.55 45.29
C HIS A 287 -30.92 72.60 46.54
N ARG A 288 -31.09 71.46 47.22
CA ARG A 288 -31.84 71.39 48.48
C ARG A 288 -31.22 72.28 49.56
N ALA A 289 -29.91 72.21 49.76
CA ALA A 289 -29.22 73.02 50.76
C ALA A 289 -29.37 74.53 50.49
N GLU A 290 -29.31 74.94 49.21
CA GLU A 290 -29.51 76.33 48.80
C GLU A 290 -30.96 76.79 48.99
N ALA A 291 -31.94 75.97 48.62
CA ALA A 291 -33.36 76.24 48.89
C ALA A 291 -33.65 76.38 50.39
N GLU A 292 -33.12 75.48 51.22
CA GLU A 292 -33.26 75.56 52.69
C GLU A 292 -32.56 76.80 53.27
N ARG A 293 -31.43 77.25 52.68
CA ARG A 293 -30.76 78.50 53.07
C ARG A 293 -31.62 79.72 52.76
N LEU A 294 -32.19 79.79 51.56
CA LEU A 294 -33.09 80.89 51.15
C LEU A 294 -34.36 80.93 51.99
N LEU A 295 -34.97 79.79 52.30
CA LEU A 295 -36.14 79.72 53.18
C LEU A 295 -35.87 80.27 54.60
N ARG A 296 -34.61 80.32 55.04
CA ARG A 296 -34.19 80.86 56.34
C ARG A 296 -33.77 82.34 56.29
N SER A 297 -33.66 82.96 55.11
CA SER A 297 -33.26 84.37 55.00
C SER A 297 -34.42 85.34 55.20
N ASP A 298 -34.13 86.63 55.36
CA ASP A 298 -35.16 87.68 55.39
C ASP A 298 -35.84 87.84 54.02
N GLY A 299 -37.01 88.52 54.00
CA GLY A 299 -37.85 88.63 52.82
C GLY A 299 -37.21 89.37 51.63
N VAL A 300 -36.29 90.31 51.87
CA VAL A 300 -35.61 91.05 50.79
C VAL A 300 -34.56 90.13 50.15
N THR A 301 -33.71 89.52 50.96
CA THR A 301 -32.69 88.57 50.48
C THR A 301 -33.32 87.37 49.75
N PHE A 302 -34.46 86.88 50.23
CA PHE A 302 -35.20 85.79 49.59
C PHE A 302 -35.65 86.16 48.17
N LEU A 303 -36.31 87.32 47.99
CA LEU A 303 -36.84 87.73 46.70
C LEU A 303 -35.74 88.07 45.67
N GLU A 304 -34.60 88.60 46.11
CA GLU A 304 -33.46 88.89 45.22
C GLU A 304 -32.74 87.63 44.71
N HIS A 305 -32.66 86.58 45.54
CA HIS A 305 -31.91 85.36 45.20
C HIS A 305 -32.80 84.22 44.70
N LEU A 306 -34.13 84.28 44.90
CA LEU A 306 -35.06 83.26 44.41
C LEU A 306 -34.98 83.04 42.88
N PRO A 307 -34.86 84.08 42.02
CA PRO A 307 -34.71 83.87 40.58
C PRO A 307 -33.40 83.17 40.16
N GLN A 308 -32.40 83.14 41.05
CA GLN A 308 -31.11 82.49 40.82
C GLN A 308 -31.14 80.98 41.15
N LEU A 309 -32.20 80.50 41.82
CA LEU A 309 -32.39 79.10 42.14
C LEU A 309 -32.90 78.34 40.89
N VAL A 310 -32.00 77.61 40.23
CA VAL A 310 -32.31 76.86 39.01
C VAL A 310 -33.10 75.58 39.34
N PRO A 311 -34.26 75.33 38.70
CA PRO A 311 -35.02 74.09 38.90
C PRO A 311 -34.19 72.85 38.53
N VAL A 312 -34.25 71.81 39.35
CA VAL A 312 -33.56 70.55 39.04
C VAL A 312 -34.31 69.79 37.93
N GLY A 313 -33.55 69.21 36.99
CA GLY A 313 -34.07 68.41 35.89
C GLY A 313 -34.71 67.09 36.31
N VAL A 314 -35.25 66.35 35.34
CA VAL A 314 -35.90 65.05 35.56
C VAL A 314 -34.87 63.97 35.85
N ALA A 315 -35.23 62.98 36.69
CA ALA A 315 -34.37 61.87 37.06
C ALA A 315 -33.84 61.10 35.83
N PRO A 316 -32.56 60.66 35.86
CA PRO A 316 -31.99 59.86 34.78
C PRO A 316 -32.73 58.52 34.63
N GLY A 317 -33.06 58.14 33.40
CA GLY A 317 -33.63 56.82 33.10
C GLY A 317 -32.61 55.69 33.27
N SER A 318 -33.10 54.46 33.45
CA SER A 318 -32.25 53.27 33.54
C SER A 318 -31.61 52.94 32.17
N PRO A 319 -30.29 52.69 32.10
CA PRO A 319 -29.64 52.30 30.86
C PRO A 319 -30.02 50.87 30.51
N ASN A 320 -30.09 50.59 29.21
CA ASN A 320 -30.21 49.24 28.71
C ASN A 320 -28.79 48.62 28.65
N ILE A 321 -28.43 47.84 29.68
CA ILE A 321 -27.12 47.18 29.74
C ILE A 321 -27.13 46.02 28.76
N GLN A 322 -26.23 46.08 27.77
CA GLN A 322 -26.12 45.04 26.77
C GLN A 322 -25.55 43.77 27.40
N GLN A 323 -26.40 42.79 27.68
CA GLN A 323 -25.99 41.51 28.21
C GLN A 323 -25.28 40.70 27.10
N CYS A 324 -24.24 39.94 27.48
CA CYS A 324 -23.51 39.06 26.57
C CYS A 324 -24.50 38.23 25.74
N GLY A 325 -24.38 38.30 24.41
CA GLY A 325 -25.29 37.57 23.53
C GLY A 325 -25.16 36.07 23.79
N ASN A 326 -26.19 35.46 24.39
CA ASN A 326 -26.26 34.02 24.71
C ASN A 326 -25.80 33.09 23.56
N LEU A 327 -25.86 33.59 22.33
CA LEU A 327 -25.48 32.92 21.08
C LEU A 327 -24.06 32.30 21.09
N GLN A 328 -23.04 32.96 21.65
CA GLN A 328 -21.67 32.42 21.60
C GLN A 328 -21.43 31.28 22.60
N ILE A 329 -21.97 31.40 23.81
CA ILE A 329 -21.90 30.36 24.84
C ILE A 329 -22.75 29.15 24.41
N GLU A 330 -23.91 29.40 23.80
CA GLU A 330 -24.81 28.35 23.33
C GLU A 330 -24.20 27.55 22.17
N ALA A 331 -23.45 28.18 21.26
CA ALA A 331 -22.73 27.48 20.20
C ALA A 331 -21.68 26.50 20.78
N VAL A 332 -20.88 26.94 21.76
CA VAL A 332 -19.88 26.10 22.41
C VAL A 332 -20.53 24.97 23.21
N THR A 333 -21.60 25.27 23.93
CA THR A 333 -22.32 24.29 24.76
C THR A 333 -23.03 23.24 23.91
N LYS A 334 -23.42 23.57 22.67
CA LYS A 334 -24.00 22.61 21.71
C LYS A 334 -22.96 21.77 20.99
N ILE A 335 -21.84 22.36 20.56
CA ILE A 335 -20.87 21.70 19.68
C ILE A 335 -19.85 20.87 20.48
N MET A 336 -19.36 21.39 21.61
CA MET A 336 -18.28 20.72 22.36
C MET A 336 -18.63 19.33 22.88
N PRO A 337 -19.87 19.03 23.34
CA PRO A 337 -20.23 17.67 23.72
C PRO A 337 -20.08 16.67 22.58
N GLU A 338 -20.42 17.05 21.35
CA GLU A 338 -20.26 16.17 20.19
C GLU A 338 -18.78 15.97 19.84
N VAL A 339 -17.97 17.03 19.91
CA VAL A 339 -16.50 16.90 19.73
C VAL A 339 -15.90 15.99 20.81
N THR A 340 -16.33 16.12 22.06
CA THR A 340 -15.91 15.25 23.16
C THR A 340 -16.33 13.81 22.92
N ARG A 341 -17.58 13.56 22.49
CA ARG A 341 -18.09 12.23 22.15
C ARG A 341 -17.27 11.57 21.03
N LEU A 342 -17.00 12.30 19.95
CA LEU A 342 -16.18 11.81 18.84
C LEU A 342 -14.77 11.41 19.30
N LEU A 343 -14.15 12.19 20.19
CA LEU A 343 -12.80 11.94 20.69
C LEU A 343 -12.74 10.84 21.76
N GLN A 344 -13.77 10.69 22.59
CA GLN A 344 -13.78 9.75 23.72
C GLN A 344 -14.41 8.40 23.40
N GLU A 345 -15.35 8.34 22.45
CA GLU A 345 -16.10 7.13 22.13
C GLU A 345 -15.73 6.61 20.74
N GLU A 346 -15.99 7.40 19.69
CA GLU A 346 -15.84 6.94 18.30
C GLU A 346 -14.38 6.66 17.93
N LEU A 347 -13.47 7.59 18.24
CA LEU A 347 -12.08 7.47 17.85
C LEU A 347 -11.38 6.28 18.55
N PRO A 348 -11.53 6.05 19.87
CA PRO A 348 -11.03 4.84 20.53
C PRO A 348 -11.67 3.56 20.00
N ASN A 349 -12.97 3.56 19.70
CA ASN A 349 -13.65 2.41 19.10
C ASN A 349 -13.15 2.07 17.69
N MET A 350 -12.65 3.06 16.94
CA MET A 350 -12.01 2.83 15.64
C MET A 350 -10.55 2.36 15.77
N LEU A 351 -9.82 2.81 16.79
CA LEU A 351 -8.42 2.45 17.05
C LEU A 351 -8.28 1.08 17.73
N HIS A 352 -9.24 0.78 18.59
CA HIS A 352 -9.42 -0.49 19.27
C HIS A 352 -10.88 -0.87 19.12
N PRO A 353 -11.30 -1.40 17.95
CA PRO A 353 -12.59 -2.04 17.87
C PRO A 353 -12.58 -3.09 18.97
N GLU A 354 -13.41 -2.89 20.00
CA GLU A 354 -13.60 -3.88 21.05
C GLU A 354 -13.69 -5.21 20.32
N LYS A 355 -12.80 -6.17 20.66
CA LYS A 355 -12.86 -7.52 20.09
C LYS A 355 -14.33 -7.89 20.10
N PRO A 356 -14.98 -8.12 18.95
CA PRO A 356 -16.42 -8.25 18.94
C PRO A 356 -16.73 -9.39 19.90
N LYS A 357 -17.31 -9.05 21.07
CA LYS A 357 -17.88 -10.06 21.93
C LYS A 357 -18.99 -10.59 21.06
N LYS A 358 -18.76 -11.73 20.41
CA LYS A 358 -19.80 -12.50 19.74
C LYS A 358 -20.86 -12.74 20.80
N LYS A 359 -21.83 -11.83 20.92
CA LYS A 359 -23.06 -12.12 21.62
C LYS A 359 -23.70 -13.16 20.73
N CYS A 360 -23.66 -14.41 21.15
CA CYS A 360 -24.25 -15.53 20.40
C CYS A 360 -25.69 -15.20 19.96
N GLN A 361 -26.37 -14.34 20.73
CA GLN A 361 -27.69 -13.77 20.49
C GLN A 361 -27.83 -12.98 19.17
N ASP A 362 -26.77 -12.38 18.63
CA ASP A 362 -26.83 -11.60 17.37
C ASP A 362 -26.62 -12.49 16.14
N TYR A 363 -26.11 -13.72 16.31
CA TYR A 363 -25.86 -14.63 15.20
C TYR A 363 -27.16 -15.05 14.51
N ARG A 364 -27.17 -15.05 13.17
CA ARG A 364 -28.33 -15.44 12.36
C ARG A 364 -27.96 -16.58 11.42
N ASN A 365 -28.74 -17.65 11.49
CA ASN A 365 -28.67 -18.76 10.55
C ASN A 365 -29.50 -18.39 9.31
N LEU A 366 -28.83 -17.83 8.29
CA LEU A 366 -29.48 -17.31 7.09
C LEU A 366 -29.57 -18.36 5.98
N LYS A 367 -30.51 -18.14 5.05
CA LYS A 367 -30.67 -18.97 3.85
C LYS A 367 -30.81 -18.11 2.60
N PHE A 368 -30.11 -18.51 1.54
CA PHE A 368 -30.31 -17.93 0.21
C PHE A 368 -31.75 -18.12 -0.25
N ASN A 369 -32.32 -17.10 -0.90
CA ASN A 369 -33.64 -17.16 -1.52
C ASN A 369 -33.51 -17.61 -2.98
N PRO A 370 -33.91 -18.85 -3.33
CA PRO A 370 -33.80 -19.36 -4.71
C PRO A 370 -34.64 -18.58 -5.73
N GLU A 371 -35.68 -17.86 -5.30
CA GLU A 371 -36.51 -17.04 -6.19
C GLU A 371 -35.78 -15.80 -6.71
N THR A 372 -34.84 -15.28 -5.93
CA THR A 372 -34.04 -14.10 -6.30
C THR A 372 -32.82 -14.46 -7.12
N ALA A 373 -32.36 -15.71 -7.02
CA ALA A 373 -31.11 -16.16 -7.60
C ALA A 373 -31.09 -16.00 -9.13
N ASN A 374 -30.00 -15.43 -9.63
CA ASN A 374 -29.72 -15.42 -11.05
C ASN A 374 -29.70 -16.83 -11.65
N LYS A 375 -30.05 -16.94 -12.94
CA LYS A 375 -30.12 -18.22 -13.67
C LYS A 375 -28.81 -19.03 -13.71
N TYR A 376 -27.65 -18.42 -13.45
CA TYR A 376 -26.35 -19.09 -13.38
C TYR A 376 -25.94 -19.47 -11.95
N ILE A 377 -26.73 -19.10 -10.94
CA ILE A 377 -26.46 -19.42 -9.53
C ILE A 377 -27.30 -20.62 -9.11
N GLU A 378 -26.62 -21.71 -8.77
CA GLU A 378 -27.22 -22.90 -8.17
C GLU A 378 -27.22 -22.77 -6.65
N ILE A 379 -28.41 -22.91 -6.05
CA ILE A 379 -28.60 -22.94 -4.60
C ILE A 379 -28.68 -24.40 -4.14
N SER A 380 -27.91 -24.74 -3.10
CA SER A 380 -27.73 -26.11 -2.60
C SER A 380 -27.49 -26.12 -1.09
N HIS A 381 -27.32 -27.31 -0.50
CA HIS A 381 -27.10 -27.51 0.94
C HIS A 381 -28.14 -26.79 1.81
N GLU A 382 -29.41 -27.15 1.64
CA GLU A 382 -30.54 -26.54 2.39
C GLU A 382 -30.62 -25.02 2.28
N ASN A 383 -30.26 -24.51 1.10
CA ASN A 383 -30.16 -23.08 0.77
C ASN A 383 -29.05 -22.32 1.50
N CYS A 384 -28.05 -23.01 2.05
CA CYS A 384 -26.89 -22.38 2.68
C CYS A 384 -25.70 -22.21 1.73
N LYS A 385 -25.73 -22.78 0.52
CA LYS A 385 -24.64 -22.66 -0.45
C LYS A 385 -25.13 -22.18 -1.81
N ALA A 386 -24.52 -21.12 -2.31
CA ALA A 386 -24.75 -20.57 -3.64
C ALA A 386 -23.48 -20.73 -4.50
N THR A 387 -23.60 -21.30 -5.70
CA THR A 387 -22.48 -21.60 -6.59
C THR A 387 -22.77 -21.09 -7.99
N HIS A 388 -21.84 -20.34 -8.58
CA HIS A 388 -21.93 -19.97 -9.99
C HIS A 388 -21.61 -21.19 -10.88
N LYS A 389 -22.44 -21.47 -11.89
CA LYS A 389 -22.26 -22.57 -12.85
C LYS A 389 -22.10 -22.00 -14.26
N LEU A 390 -21.05 -22.45 -14.96
CA LEU A 390 -20.74 -22.08 -16.35
C LEU A 390 -21.78 -22.59 -17.36
N HIS A 391 -22.56 -23.63 -17.01
CA HIS A 391 -23.55 -24.24 -17.89
C HIS A 391 -24.97 -24.10 -17.35
N PHE A 392 -25.86 -23.57 -18.19
CA PHE A 392 -27.29 -23.46 -17.90
C PHE A 392 -27.94 -24.85 -17.80
N ARG A 393 -28.47 -25.21 -16.62
CA ARG A 393 -29.36 -26.38 -16.50
C ARG A 393 -30.79 -25.98 -16.87
N LYS A 394 -31.32 -26.57 -17.94
CA LYS A 394 -32.68 -26.36 -18.47
C LYS A 394 -33.83 -26.77 -17.54
N ASN A 395 -33.58 -27.29 -16.33
CA ASN A 395 -34.59 -27.99 -15.53
C ASN A 395 -35.26 -27.18 -14.40
N HIS A 396 -35.00 -25.88 -14.27
CA HIS A 396 -35.73 -25.02 -13.31
C HIS A 396 -36.23 -23.74 -13.97
N VAL A 397 -37.24 -23.88 -14.84
CA VAL A 397 -38.07 -22.74 -15.24
C VAL A 397 -39.11 -22.50 -14.14
N SER A 398 -38.67 -21.88 -13.05
CA SER A 398 -39.57 -21.11 -12.19
C SER A 398 -39.71 -19.70 -12.75
N ASP A 399 -40.91 -19.16 -12.63
CA ASP A 399 -41.42 -17.90 -13.21
C ASP A 399 -40.37 -16.76 -13.15
N ALA A 400 -40.11 -16.15 -14.31
CA ALA A 400 -38.93 -15.31 -14.56
C ALA A 400 -39.00 -13.88 -14.00
N THR A 401 -39.96 -13.58 -13.13
CA THR A 401 -40.32 -12.21 -12.75
C THR A 401 -39.59 -11.66 -11.54
N LYS A 402 -38.91 -12.49 -10.73
CA LYS A 402 -38.23 -12.06 -9.48
C LYS A 402 -36.72 -12.31 -9.41
N LYS A 403 -36.09 -12.75 -10.50
CA LYS A 403 -34.67 -13.13 -10.53
C LYS A 403 -33.78 -11.93 -10.88
N PHE A 404 -32.63 -11.81 -10.21
CA PHE A 404 -31.62 -10.83 -10.60
C PHE A 404 -31.06 -11.15 -12.00
N GLN A 405 -30.83 -10.11 -12.80
CA GLN A 405 -30.15 -10.22 -14.10
C GLN A 405 -28.63 -10.32 -13.94
N SER A 406 -28.07 -9.58 -12.98
CA SER A 406 -26.69 -9.71 -12.54
C SER A 406 -26.50 -11.02 -11.75
N TRP A 407 -25.28 -11.53 -11.65
CA TRP A 407 -24.94 -12.80 -10.96
C TRP A 407 -25.07 -12.66 -9.44
N GLN A 408 -26.31 -12.50 -8.97
CA GLN A 408 -26.63 -12.19 -7.59
C GLN A 408 -27.71 -13.09 -7.02
N VAL A 409 -27.70 -13.18 -5.69
CA VAL A 409 -28.74 -13.79 -4.88
C VAL A 409 -28.87 -13.05 -3.56
N MET A 410 -30.10 -12.93 -3.07
CA MET A 410 -30.42 -12.34 -1.76
C MET A 410 -30.80 -13.45 -0.77
N CYS A 411 -30.64 -13.21 0.52
CA CYS A 411 -31.18 -14.09 1.55
C CYS A 411 -32.70 -13.95 1.69
N THR A 412 -33.32 -14.95 2.30
CA THR A 412 -34.76 -14.97 2.58
C THR A 412 -35.07 -14.06 3.78
N GLU A 413 -34.20 -14.09 4.78
CA GLU A 413 -34.30 -13.27 5.98
C GLU A 413 -33.79 -11.85 5.72
N GLY A 414 -34.49 -10.88 6.29
CA GLY A 414 -34.10 -9.47 6.31
C GLY A 414 -34.52 -8.81 7.60
N PHE A 415 -33.97 -7.63 7.86
CA PHE A 415 -33.92 -7.03 9.18
C PHE A 415 -34.42 -5.59 9.18
N THR A 416 -35.15 -5.19 10.21
CA THR A 416 -35.72 -3.84 10.36
C THR A 416 -35.24 -3.11 11.61
N GLU A 417 -34.78 -3.84 12.63
CA GLU A 417 -34.33 -3.30 13.91
C GLU A 417 -33.34 -4.25 14.59
N GLY A 418 -32.56 -3.74 15.56
CA GLY A 418 -31.64 -4.54 16.36
C GLY A 418 -30.27 -4.82 15.72
N SER A 419 -29.51 -5.69 16.37
CA SER A 419 -28.18 -6.12 15.91
C SER A 419 -28.20 -7.55 15.37
N HIS A 420 -27.51 -7.75 14.24
CA HIS A 420 -27.44 -9.02 13.54
C HIS A 420 -26.05 -9.30 13.01
N TYR A 421 -25.66 -10.57 13.10
CA TYR A 421 -24.35 -11.05 12.68
C TYR A 421 -24.48 -12.36 11.89
N TRP A 422 -23.72 -12.52 10.83
CA TRP A 422 -23.59 -13.78 10.11
C TRP A 422 -22.19 -13.96 9.55
N GLU A 423 -21.83 -15.21 9.26
CA GLU A 423 -20.54 -15.55 8.68
C GLU A 423 -20.74 -16.27 7.35
N VAL A 424 -19.88 -15.98 6.38
CA VAL A 424 -19.85 -16.67 5.10
C VAL A 424 -18.43 -17.13 4.76
N VAL A 425 -18.33 -18.28 4.09
CA VAL A 425 -17.09 -18.79 3.52
C VAL A 425 -17.16 -18.65 2.01
N VAL A 426 -16.13 -18.05 1.41
CA VAL A 426 -15.97 -17.90 -0.03
C VAL A 426 -14.89 -18.84 -0.54
N SER A 427 -15.13 -19.48 -1.68
CA SER A 427 -14.15 -20.42 -2.27
C SER A 427 -13.02 -19.72 -3.03
N THR A 428 -13.34 -18.62 -3.69
CA THR A 428 -12.41 -17.81 -4.47
C THR A 428 -12.69 -16.34 -4.22
N PHE A 429 -11.69 -15.50 -4.44
CA PHE A 429 -11.81 -14.05 -4.29
C PHE A 429 -12.33 -13.43 -5.58
N PHE A 430 -13.55 -13.82 -5.96
CA PHE A 430 -14.32 -13.20 -7.03
C PHE A 430 -15.80 -13.13 -6.63
N VAL A 431 -16.05 -12.51 -5.48
CA VAL A 431 -17.35 -12.46 -4.80
C VAL A 431 -17.56 -11.06 -4.24
N GLU A 432 -18.80 -10.60 -4.19
CA GLU A 432 -19.18 -9.45 -3.35
C GLU A 432 -20.14 -9.91 -2.25
N VAL A 433 -19.87 -9.49 -1.02
CA VAL A 433 -20.68 -9.77 0.17
C VAL A 433 -21.23 -8.45 0.67
N GLY A 434 -22.53 -8.35 0.88
CA GLY A 434 -23.09 -7.08 1.32
C GLY A 434 -24.53 -7.17 1.79
N VAL A 435 -25.14 -5.99 1.84
CA VAL A 435 -26.53 -5.81 2.21
C VAL A 435 -27.22 -4.84 1.26
N ALA A 436 -28.53 -4.98 1.09
CA ALA A 436 -29.34 -4.13 0.24
C ALA A 436 -30.76 -4.01 0.78
N TYR A 437 -31.46 -2.94 0.40
CA TYR A 437 -32.88 -2.83 0.64
C TYR A 437 -33.66 -3.81 -0.23
N GLY A 438 -34.85 -4.22 0.25
CA GLY A 438 -35.77 -5.06 -0.53
C GLY A 438 -36.28 -4.38 -1.81
N SER A 439 -36.17 -3.06 -1.89
CA SER A 439 -36.47 -2.23 -3.07
C SER A 439 -35.38 -2.27 -4.16
N LEU A 440 -34.29 -3.03 -3.96
CA LEU A 440 -33.24 -3.20 -4.96
C LEU A 440 -33.81 -3.75 -6.27
N LYS A 441 -33.56 -3.04 -7.38
CA LYS A 441 -34.03 -3.44 -8.71
C LYS A 441 -33.31 -4.69 -9.20
N LEU A 442 -34.04 -5.54 -9.94
CA LEU A 442 -33.52 -6.82 -10.45
C LEU A 442 -32.41 -6.67 -11.50
N ASP A 443 -32.35 -5.53 -12.19
CA ASP A 443 -31.33 -5.18 -13.18
C ASP A 443 -30.10 -4.47 -12.56
N SER A 444 -30.14 -4.19 -11.27
CA SER A 444 -29.06 -3.49 -10.57
C SER A 444 -27.99 -4.44 -10.03
N THR A 445 -26.77 -3.94 -9.93
CA THR A 445 -25.64 -4.63 -9.28
C THR A 445 -25.38 -4.03 -7.90
N ILE A 446 -25.16 -4.89 -6.91
CA ILE A 446 -24.87 -4.55 -5.52
C ILE A 446 -23.69 -3.58 -5.43
N GLY A 447 -23.79 -2.57 -4.56
CA GLY A 447 -22.80 -1.50 -4.39
C GLY A 447 -22.82 -0.44 -5.50
N ARG A 448 -23.51 -0.68 -6.63
CA ARG A 448 -23.58 0.24 -7.78
C ARG A 448 -24.86 1.08 -7.83
N ASN A 449 -25.51 1.24 -6.69
CA ASN A 449 -26.74 2.01 -6.51
C ASN A 449 -26.83 2.54 -5.07
N SER A 450 -27.79 3.42 -4.82
CA SER A 450 -28.00 4.05 -3.51
C SER A 450 -28.66 3.14 -2.47
N SER A 451 -29.11 1.94 -2.84
CA SER A 451 -29.88 1.02 -1.99
C SER A 451 -29.09 -0.23 -1.60
N SER A 452 -27.76 -0.24 -1.79
CA SER A 452 -26.91 -1.37 -1.46
C SER A 452 -25.49 -0.97 -1.08
N TRP A 453 -24.87 -1.82 -0.28
CA TRP A 453 -23.52 -1.68 0.28
C TRP A 453 -22.80 -3.02 0.14
N SER A 454 -21.67 -3.07 -0.57
CA SER A 454 -20.94 -4.32 -0.81
C SER A 454 -19.46 -4.23 -0.49
N LEU A 455 -18.95 -5.31 0.10
CA LEU A 455 -17.55 -5.62 0.18
C LEU A 455 -17.19 -6.52 -1.01
N GLN A 456 -16.46 -5.96 -1.96
CA GLN A 456 -15.92 -6.67 -3.10
C GLN A 456 -14.62 -7.38 -2.73
N LEU A 457 -14.56 -8.68 -2.97
CA LEU A 457 -13.39 -9.52 -2.77
C LEU A 457 -12.76 -9.88 -4.12
N ARG A 458 -11.55 -9.36 -4.39
CA ARG A 458 -10.72 -9.73 -5.57
C ARG A 458 -9.36 -10.24 -5.12
N SER A 459 -8.76 -11.16 -5.88
CA SER A 459 -7.44 -11.76 -5.61
C SER A 459 -6.29 -10.76 -5.38
N MET A 460 -6.41 -9.52 -5.89
CA MET A 460 -5.35 -8.51 -5.84
C MET A 460 -5.72 -7.27 -5.01
N HIS A 461 -7.00 -7.05 -4.68
CA HIS A 461 -7.47 -5.92 -3.90
C HIS A 461 -8.88 -6.17 -3.37
N HIS A 462 -9.22 -5.53 -2.27
CA HIS A 462 -10.58 -5.48 -1.74
C HIS A 462 -11.08 -4.05 -1.82
N SER A 463 -12.36 -3.89 -2.12
CA SER A 463 -12.97 -2.58 -2.21
C SER A 463 -14.35 -2.60 -1.60
N PHE A 464 -14.68 -1.56 -0.85
CA PHE A 464 -16.04 -1.30 -0.45
C PHE A 464 -16.74 -0.46 -1.53
N TRP A 465 -17.98 -0.80 -1.85
CA TRP A 465 -18.79 -0.13 -2.85
C TRP A 465 -20.15 0.29 -2.30
N HIS A 466 -20.50 1.54 -2.55
CA HIS A 466 -21.85 2.07 -2.34
C HIS A 466 -22.10 3.20 -3.34
N ASN A 467 -23.29 3.27 -3.92
CA ASN A 467 -23.68 4.30 -4.88
C ASN A 467 -22.66 4.53 -6.01
N ASN A 468 -22.09 3.43 -6.53
CA ASN A 468 -21.05 3.42 -7.56
C ASN A 468 -19.75 4.14 -7.16
N LYS A 469 -19.55 4.40 -5.86
CA LYS A 469 -18.31 4.95 -5.30
C LYS A 469 -17.50 3.82 -4.69
N GLU A 470 -16.26 3.70 -5.15
CA GLU A 470 -15.28 2.74 -4.64
C GLU A 470 -14.49 3.33 -3.47
N THR A 471 -14.30 2.54 -2.42
CA THR A 471 -13.34 2.78 -1.35
C THR A 471 -12.39 1.59 -1.27
N LYS A 472 -11.14 1.77 -1.72
CA LYS A 472 -10.13 0.70 -1.72
C LYS A 472 -9.70 0.39 -0.29
N LEU A 473 -9.66 -0.89 0.06
CA LEU A 473 -9.30 -1.37 1.39
C LEU A 473 -7.88 -1.93 1.38
N GLN A 474 -7.10 -1.58 2.41
CA GLN A 474 -5.75 -2.10 2.64
C GLN A 474 -5.77 -3.24 3.66
N SER A 475 -6.61 -4.24 3.44
CA SER A 475 -6.78 -5.37 4.36
C SER A 475 -6.27 -6.69 3.75
N PRO A 476 -5.74 -7.62 4.57
CA PRO A 476 -5.39 -8.96 4.10
C PRO A 476 -6.62 -9.75 3.62
N MET A 477 -6.38 -10.82 2.87
CA MET A 477 -7.43 -11.64 2.29
C MET A 477 -7.97 -12.65 3.30
N PHE A 478 -9.29 -12.75 3.43
CA PHE A 478 -9.95 -13.73 4.27
C PHE A 478 -10.96 -14.56 3.49
N ALA A 479 -10.81 -15.87 3.50
CA ALA A 479 -11.79 -16.79 2.92
C ALA A 479 -13.09 -16.85 3.73
N LYS A 480 -13.05 -16.44 5.01
CA LYS A 480 -14.22 -16.39 5.88
C LYS A 480 -14.48 -14.95 6.30
N ILE A 481 -15.68 -14.47 6.01
CA ILE A 481 -16.11 -13.08 6.24
C ILE A 481 -17.25 -13.08 7.25
N GLY A 482 -17.13 -12.25 8.28
CA GLY A 482 -18.21 -11.90 9.19
C GLY A 482 -18.84 -10.58 8.76
N VAL A 483 -20.16 -10.50 8.82
CA VAL A 483 -20.90 -9.26 8.59
C VAL A 483 -21.74 -8.97 9.83
N HIS A 484 -21.58 -7.79 10.39
CA HIS A 484 -22.36 -7.27 11.50
C HIS A 484 -23.11 -6.05 11.04
N ILE A 485 -24.41 -5.99 11.34
CA ILE A 485 -25.23 -4.82 11.12
C ILE A 485 -25.96 -4.48 12.42
N ASP A 486 -25.82 -3.24 12.86
CA ASP A 486 -26.59 -2.69 13.98
C ASP A 486 -27.52 -1.62 13.42
N LEU A 487 -28.80 -1.97 13.28
CA LEU A 487 -29.83 -1.07 12.76
C LEU A 487 -30.23 -0.01 13.79
N THR A 488 -29.94 -0.23 15.08
CA THR A 488 -30.25 0.71 16.17
C THR A 488 -29.19 1.81 16.23
N ALA A 489 -27.91 1.42 16.15
CA ALA A 489 -26.79 2.34 16.09
C ALA A 489 -26.54 2.89 14.67
N GLY A 490 -27.17 2.31 13.65
CA GLY A 490 -26.96 2.67 12.25
C GLY A 490 -25.52 2.37 11.81
N SER A 491 -25.08 1.12 11.93
CA SER A 491 -23.73 0.71 11.53
C SER A 491 -23.71 -0.59 10.74
N LEU A 492 -22.77 -0.71 9.81
CA LEU A 492 -22.47 -1.93 9.05
C LEU A 492 -20.97 -2.16 9.07
N THR A 493 -20.59 -3.36 9.52
CA THR A 493 -19.19 -3.72 9.74
C THR A 493 -18.87 -5.07 9.12
N PHE A 494 -17.76 -5.14 8.42
CA PHE A 494 -17.22 -6.34 7.80
C PHE A 494 -15.95 -6.78 8.51
N TYR A 495 -15.83 -8.08 8.76
CA TYR A 495 -14.70 -8.70 9.44
C TYR A 495 -14.11 -9.84 8.62
N GLY A 496 -12.79 -9.94 8.64
CA GLY A 496 -12.04 -11.11 8.22
C GLY A 496 -11.90 -12.07 9.39
N ILE A 497 -12.12 -13.36 9.15
CA ILE A 497 -12.05 -14.39 10.18
C ILE A 497 -10.89 -15.33 9.88
N GLN A 498 -9.91 -15.37 10.79
CA GLN A 498 -8.79 -16.30 10.74
C GLN A 498 -8.52 -16.85 12.13
N ASN A 499 -8.38 -18.18 12.24
CA ASN A 499 -8.11 -18.87 13.51
C ASN A 499 -9.06 -18.46 14.65
N GLY A 500 -10.35 -18.25 14.33
CA GLY A 500 -11.37 -17.82 15.29
C GLY A 500 -11.32 -16.35 15.73
N SER A 501 -10.34 -15.58 15.26
CA SER A 501 -10.19 -14.15 15.55
C SER A 501 -10.85 -13.30 14.47
N LEU A 502 -11.53 -12.23 14.89
CA LEU A 502 -12.16 -11.24 14.03
C LEU A 502 -11.19 -10.09 13.78
N GLN A 503 -10.91 -9.78 12.51
CA GLN A 503 -10.15 -8.61 12.08
C GLN A 503 -11.07 -7.67 11.33
N LEU A 504 -11.09 -6.39 11.72
CA LEU A 504 -11.90 -5.39 11.03
C LEU A 504 -11.41 -5.18 9.60
N LEU A 505 -12.31 -5.32 8.61
CA LEU A 505 -12.03 -5.00 7.20
C LEU A 505 -12.55 -3.62 6.83
N HIS A 506 -13.78 -3.32 7.24
CA HIS A 506 -14.42 -2.04 6.96
C HIS A 506 -15.58 -1.82 7.94
N SER A 507 -15.80 -0.58 8.37
CA SER A 507 -16.97 -0.17 9.13
C SER A 507 -17.50 1.14 8.58
N LEU A 508 -18.81 1.30 8.59
CA LEU A 508 -19.46 2.54 8.22
C LEU A 508 -20.68 2.79 9.10
N SER A 509 -20.95 4.06 9.37
CA SER A 509 -22.21 4.49 9.95
C SER A 509 -23.17 4.87 8.82
N TRP A 510 -24.37 4.30 8.86
CA TRP A 510 -25.44 4.59 7.92
C TRP A 510 -26.82 4.51 8.58
N PRO A 511 -27.67 5.54 8.42
CA PRO A 511 -29.05 5.50 8.90
C PRO A 511 -29.90 4.67 7.93
N PHE A 512 -30.01 3.36 8.19
CA PHE A 512 -30.85 2.47 7.38
C PHE A 512 -32.33 2.86 7.51
N SER A 513 -32.98 3.12 6.37
CA SER A 513 -34.35 3.65 6.28
C SER A 513 -35.39 2.59 5.91
N GLU A 514 -34.95 1.41 5.47
CA GLU A 514 -35.79 0.33 4.99
C GLU A 514 -35.29 -1.02 5.53
N LYS A 515 -36.12 -2.06 5.38
CA LYS A 515 -35.73 -3.44 5.67
C LYS A 515 -34.51 -3.84 4.84
N VAL A 516 -33.47 -4.32 5.50
CA VAL A 516 -32.18 -4.68 4.91
C VAL A 516 -32.05 -6.20 4.78
N PHE A 517 -31.58 -6.66 3.62
CA PHE A 517 -31.35 -8.06 3.32
C PHE A 517 -29.88 -8.31 2.96
N PRO A 518 -29.28 -9.40 3.48
CA PRO A 518 -28.00 -9.89 2.99
C PRO A 518 -28.09 -10.26 1.50
N VAL A 519 -27.10 -9.83 0.72
CA VAL A 519 -27.06 -10.04 -0.73
C VAL A 519 -25.63 -10.26 -1.20
N PHE A 520 -25.50 -11.09 -2.23
CA PHE A 520 -24.23 -11.61 -2.69
C PHE A 520 -24.15 -11.55 -4.19
N TRP A 521 -23.01 -11.13 -4.71
CA TRP A 521 -22.64 -11.29 -6.11
C TRP A 521 -21.58 -12.39 -6.22
N ILE A 522 -21.73 -13.32 -7.15
CA ILE A 522 -20.89 -14.53 -7.24
C ILE A 522 -20.34 -14.64 -8.66
N GLY A 523 -19.01 -14.48 -8.78
CA GLY A 523 -18.30 -14.60 -10.05
C GLY A 523 -18.15 -16.03 -10.53
N GLU A 524 -17.61 -16.18 -11.74
CA GLU A 524 -17.36 -17.48 -12.36
C GLU A 524 -16.51 -18.39 -11.45
N ASP A 525 -16.93 -19.66 -11.36
CA ASP A 525 -16.33 -20.71 -10.52
C ASP A 525 -16.21 -20.38 -9.02
N ALA A 526 -16.85 -19.31 -8.55
CA ALA A 526 -16.95 -18.99 -7.14
C ALA A 526 -18.18 -19.65 -6.50
N ASN A 527 -18.07 -19.93 -5.21
CA ASN A 527 -19.21 -20.24 -4.36
C ASN A 527 -19.11 -19.52 -3.02
N VAL A 528 -20.28 -19.27 -2.44
CA VAL A 528 -20.47 -18.68 -1.12
C VAL A 528 -21.27 -19.65 -0.29
N THR A 529 -20.78 -19.97 0.90
CA THR A 529 -21.48 -20.81 1.88
C THR A 529 -21.74 -20.02 3.14
N ILE A 530 -23.01 -19.88 3.51
CA ILE A 530 -23.43 -19.29 4.79
C ILE A 530 -23.12 -20.29 5.90
N CYS A 531 -22.41 -19.84 6.92
CA CYS A 531 -22.15 -20.65 8.11
C CYS A 531 -23.40 -20.73 8.98
N THR A 532 -23.58 -21.88 9.62
CA THR A 532 -24.64 -22.13 10.58
C THR A 532 -24.04 -22.40 11.95
N MET A 533 -24.62 -21.81 12.98
CA MET A 533 -24.32 -22.15 14.38
C MET A 533 -25.25 -23.29 14.82
N PRO A 534 -24.73 -24.38 15.42
CA PRO A 534 -25.55 -25.45 15.98
C PRO A 534 -26.47 -24.92 17.08
N ASN A 535 -27.74 -25.35 17.09
CA ASN A 535 -28.74 -24.93 18.09
C ASN A 535 -28.30 -25.13 19.54
N THR A 536 -27.46 -26.14 19.81
CA THR A 536 -26.94 -26.44 21.16
C THR A 536 -26.08 -25.32 21.76
N ALA A 537 -25.48 -24.45 20.94
CA ALA A 537 -24.72 -23.29 21.40
C ALA A 537 -25.59 -22.06 21.69
N MET A 538 -26.81 -21.98 21.13
CA MET A 538 -27.76 -20.90 21.41
C MET A 538 -28.47 -21.11 22.75
N ASP A 539 -28.77 -22.36 23.13
CA ASP A 539 -29.47 -22.70 24.38
C ASP A 539 -28.56 -22.58 25.63
N ALA A 540 -27.25 -22.78 25.48
CA ALA A 540 -26.29 -22.62 26.58
C ALA A 540 -26.18 -21.17 27.10
N VAL A 541 -26.68 -20.19 26.34
CA VAL A 541 -26.64 -18.75 26.69
C VAL A 541 -27.90 -18.32 27.44
N THR A 542 -28.99 -19.07 27.36
CA THR A 542 -30.25 -18.74 28.07
C THR A 542 -30.26 -19.23 29.51
N VAL A 543 -29.44 -20.22 29.86
CA VAL A 543 -29.41 -20.85 31.20
C VAL A 543 -28.43 -20.15 32.17
N GLY A 544 -27.64 -19.19 31.70
CA GLY A 544 -26.71 -18.41 32.52
C GLY A 544 -27.22 -17.02 32.90
N ARG A 545 -28.48 -16.89 33.32
CA ARG A 545 -29.03 -15.66 33.90
C ARG A 545 -29.10 -15.73 35.42
#